data_AF-A0A9W9WXE3-F1
#
_entry.id   AF-A0A9W9WXE3-F1
#
_cell.length_a   1.000
_cell.length_b   1.000
_cell.length_c   1.000
_cell.angle_alpha   90.00
_cell.angle_beta   90.00
_cell.angle_gamma   90.00
#
_symmetry.space_group_name_H-M   'P 1'
#
loop_
_entity.id
_entity.type
_entity.pdbx_description
1 polymer ?
#
loop_
_entity_poly.entity_id
_entity_poly.type
_entity_poly.pdbx_seq_one_letter_code
_entity_poly.pdbx_strand_id
1 'polypeptide(L)'
;MRQSVETQQPLVIGFRPSILRATTSIFIQMCAMSLGHYDLGFFHLREAISMIQMLRIGEKSANAGLSTAERARRQRLYWQCFIHERFMSIVNFSPVTLPPHSQYPEEDTFVGADIQQGWTQVIKTFCMLDASFISLWIGDRTQVTASWVEQKHRELDDELWEVEVSALSELQQADLVITRQWMRTLLWQMAMSNCLLSSHASCPSLELEMPLRLSSQLRQFLTKISENTIRVHGSSMISKLLEIVNTIADVVIHVPQATREETTSRIDDIVFMQGVVLPFNNLQVMSKDILLDKFRLIRGRFPHIEVAMQLAV
;
A
#
# COMPACT_ATOMS: atom_id res chain seq x y z
N MET A 1 5.96 6.80 -21.28
CA MET A 1 6.17 8.06 -20.55
C MET A 1 6.53 9.24 -21.46
N ARG A 2 7.69 9.25 -22.14
CA ARG A 2 8.13 10.40 -22.97
C ARG A 2 7.06 10.89 -23.95
N GLN A 3 6.50 9.98 -24.77
CA GLN A 3 5.42 10.31 -25.70
C GLN A 3 4.18 10.91 -25.00
N SER A 4 3.78 10.36 -23.85
CA SER A 4 2.64 10.87 -23.08
C SER A 4 2.87 12.31 -22.60
N VAL A 5 4.09 12.62 -22.14
CA VAL A 5 4.49 13.97 -21.75
C VAL A 5 4.49 14.90 -22.96
N GLU A 6 5.05 14.48 -24.09
CA GLU A 6 5.09 15.26 -25.34
C GLU A 6 3.69 15.55 -25.91
N THR A 7 2.73 14.63 -25.72
CA THR A 7 1.34 14.83 -26.14
C THR A 7 0.51 15.72 -25.21
N GLN A 8 0.99 16.01 -23.99
CA GLN A 8 0.30 16.93 -23.11
C GLN A 8 0.49 18.36 -23.62
N GLN A 9 -0.62 18.99 -24.00
CA GLN A 9 -0.61 20.41 -24.34
C GLN A 9 -0.30 21.25 -23.08
N PRO A 10 0.51 22.33 -23.22
CA PRO A 10 0.84 23.19 -22.09
C PRO A 10 -0.41 23.78 -21.43
N LEU A 11 -0.31 24.04 -20.12
CA LEU A 11 -1.35 24.75 -19.38
C LEU A 11 -1.34 26.22 -19.82
N VAL A 12 -2.36 26.61 -20.58
CA VAL A 12 -2.52 27.96 -21.13
C VAL A 12 -3.83 28.58 -20.65
N ILE A 13 -3.96 29.90 -20.82
CA ILE A 13 -5.24 30.61 -20.59
C ILE A 13 -6.32 29.94 -21.45
N GLY A 14 -7.46 29.62 -20.83
CA GLY A 14 -8.56 28.89 -21.49
C GLY A 14 -8.44 27.37 -21.44
N PHE A 15 -7.55 26.83 -20.59
CA PHE A 15 -7.45 25.39 -20.32
C PHE A 15 -8.83 24.74 -20.12
N ARG A 16 -9.05 23.60 -20.77
CA ARG A 16 -10.22 22.75 -20.58
C ARG A 16 -9.79 21.35 -20.15
N PRO A 17 -10.34 20.82 -19.05
CA PRO A 17 -10.08 19.44 -18.65
C PRO A 17 -10.74 18.49 -19.64
N SER A 18 -10.17 17.31 -19.81
CA SER A 18 -10.78 16.23 -20.58
C SER A 18 -10.42 14.87 -19.97
N ILE A 19 -11.24 13.86 -20.24
CA ILE A 19 -10.97 12.49 -19.79
C ILE A 19 -9.62 12.01 -20.31
N LEU A 20 -9.30 12.28 -21.58
CA LEU A 20 -8.01 11.91 -22.16
C LEU A 20 -6.83 12.54 -21.42
N ARG A 21 -6.93 13.83 -21.07
CA ARG A 21 -5.86 14.52 -20.31
C ARG A 21 -5.71 13.92 -18.92
N ALA A 22 -6.81 13.70 -18.20
CA ALA A 22 -6.79 13.07 -16.86
C ALA A 22 -6.19 11.65 -16.90
N THR A 23 -6.59 10.83 -17.88
CA THR A 23 -6.02 9.50 -18.09
C THR A 23 -4.53 9.56 -18.47
N THR A 24 -4.11 10.57 -19.23
CA THR A 24 -2.71 10.77 -19.58
C THR A 24 -1.89 11.16 -18.34
N SER A 25 -2.39 12.06 -17.50
CA SER A 25 -1.74 12.45 -16.24
C SER A 25 -1.57 11.27 -15.30
N ILE A 26 -2.62 10.45 -15.08
CA ILE A 26 -2.47 9.25 -14.23
C ILE A 26 -1.51 8.23 -14.82
N PHE A 27 -1.46 8.06 -16.15
CA PHE A 27 -0.48 7.18 -16.79
C PHE A 27 0.96 7.68 -16.61
N ILE A 28 1.20 9.00 -16.76
CA ILE A 28 2.50 9.61 -16.49
C ILE A 28 2.86 9.42 -15.02
N GLN A 29 1.91 9.60 -14.10
CA GLN A 29 2.10 9.37 -12.68
C GLN A 29 2.59 7.94 -12.39
N MET A 30 1.92 6.93 -12.95
CA MET A 30 2.29 5.52 -12.79
C MET A 30 3.70 5.23 -13.31
N CYS A 31 4.05 5.81 -14.46
CA CYS A 31 5.39 5.69 -15.03
C CYS A 31 6.44 6.36 -14.13
N ALA A 32 6.17 7.58 -13.68
CA ALA A 32 7.07 8.36 -12.83
C ALA A 32 7.35 7.63 -11.51
N MET A 33 6.30 7.10 -10.86
CA MET A 33 6.43 6.28 -9.65
C MET A 33 7.25 5.01 -9.90
N SER A 34 7.05 4.35 -11.03
CA SER A 34 7.78 3.12 -11.38
C SER A 34 9.27 3.39 -11.60
N LEU A 35 9.63 4.61 -12.06
CA LEU A 35 11.01 5.05 -12.27
C LEU A 35 11.63 5.73 -11.02
N GLY A 36 10.91 5.79 -9.90
CA GLY A 36 11.40 6.44 -8.68
C GLY A 36 11.31 7.97 -8.68
N HIS A 37 10.60 8.57 -9.64
CA HIS A 37 10.34 10.02 -9.68
C HIS A 37 9.05 10.37 -8.91
N TYR A 38 9.10 10.21 -7.59
CA TYR A 38 7.93 10.34 -6.70
C TYR A 38 7.30 11.74 -6.71
N ASP A 39 8.09 12.82 -6.74
CA ASP A 39 7.57 14.20 -6.79
C ASP A 39 6.83 14.48 -8.10
N LEU A 40 7.38 14.02 -9.22
CA LEU A 40 6.73 14.13 -10.52
C LEU A 40 5.44 13.30 -10.56
N GLY A 41 5.48 12.10 -9.97
CA GLY A 41 4.29 11.28 -9.77
C GLY A 41 3.22 12.03 -8.96
N PHE A 42 3.60 12.66 -7.85
CA PHE A 42 2.68 13.42 -7.00
C PHE A 42 2.03 14.57 -7.76
N PHE A 43 2.81 15.33 -8.52
CA PHE A 43 2.31 16.44 -9.33
C PHE A 43 1.26 15.97 -10.34
N HIS A 44 1.56 14.93 -11.13
CA HIS A 44 0.62 14.43 -12.13
C HIS A 44 -0.60 13.74 -11.51
N LEU A 45 -0.48 13.19 -10.29
CA LEU A 45 -1.65 12.73 -9.55
C LEU A 45 -2.60 13.88 -9.23
N ARG A 46 -2.06 14.99 -8.70
CA ARG A 46 -2.83 16.19 -8.38
C ARG A 46 -3.45 16.82 -9.62
N GLU A 47 -2.72 16.79 -10.73
CA GLU A 47 -3.22 17.23 -12.03
C GLU A 47 -4.45 16.40 -12.47
N ALA A 48 -4.36 15.07 -12.40
CA ALA A 48 -5.45 14.15 -12.72
C ALA A 48 -6.67 14.37 -11.80
N ILE A 49 -6.46 14.46 -10.49
CA ILE A 49 -7.51 14.69 -9.49
C ILE A 49 -8.22 16.03 -9.74
N SER A 50 -7.46 17.09 -10.01
CA SER A 50 -8.03 18.40 -10.33
C SER A 50 -8.93 18.33 -11.55
N MET A 51 -8.50 17.65 -12.62
CA MET A 51 -9.33 17.45 -13.81
C MET A 51 -10.59 16.63 -13.53
N ILE A 52 -10.50 15.58 -12.71
CA ILE A 52 -11.66 14.77 -12.30
C ILE A 52 -12.70 15.62 -11.57
N GLN A 53 -12.26 16.49 -10.67
CA GLN A 53 -13.12 17.43 -9.93
C GLN A 53 -13.74 18.48 -10.87
N MET A 54 -12.95 19.07 -11.76
CA MET A 54 -13.45 20.04 -12.76
C MET A 54 -14.47 19.42 -13.72
N LEU A 55 -14.31 18.13 -14.06
CA LEU A 55 -15.24 17.36 -14.89
C LEU A 55 -16.45 16.83 -14.12
N ARG A 56 -16.51 17.03 -12.80
CA ARG A 56 -17.60 16.59 -11.91
C ARG A 56 -17.90 15.10 -12.04
N ILE A 57 -16.85 14.28 -12.20
CA ILE A 57 -17.01 12.83 -12.39
C ILE A 57 -17.66 12.15 -11.18
N GLY A 58 -17.41 12.67 -9.97
CA GLY A 58 -18.03 12.16 -8.75
C GLY A 58 -19.52 12.45 -8.59
N GLU A 59 -20.11 13.29 -9.45
CA GLU A 59 -21.49 13.71 -9.34
C GLU A 59 -22.41 12.91 -10.25
N LYS A 60 -23.37 12.18 -9.66
CA LYS A 60 -24.32 11.35 -10.42
C LYS A 60 -25.11 12.14 -11.45
N SER A 61 -25.55 13.36 -11.12
CA SER A 61 -26.32 14.23 -12.02
C SER A 61 -25.53 14.66 -13.25
N ALA A 62 -24.26 15.01 -13.08
CA ALA A 62 -23.37 15.43 -14.17
C ALA A 62 -23.08 14.30 -15.17
N ASN A 63 -23.21 13.04 -14.73
CA ASN A 63 -22.89 11.85 -15.53
C ASN A 63 -24.13 11.06 -15.97
N ALA A 64 -25.34 11.49 -15.60
CA ALA A 64 -26.58 10.76 -15.86
C ALA A 64 -26.88 10.56 -17.36
N GLY A 65 -26.49 11.52 -18.20
CA GLY A 65 -26.70 11.44 -19.66
C GLY A 65 -25.69 10.58 -20.42
N LEU A 66 -24.67 10.03 -19.75
CA LEU A 66 -23.66 9.17 -20.37
C LEU A 66 -24.19 7.74 -20.51
N SER A 67 -23.61 6.95 -21.42
CA SER A 67 -23.85 5.51 -21.46
C SER A 67 -23.28 4.82 -20.22
N THR A 68 -23.81 3.64 -19.86
CA THR A 68 -23.31 2.79 -18.78
C THR A 68 -21.81 2.52 -18.90
N ALA A 69 -21.34 2.12 -20.09
CA ALA A 69 -19.92 1.88 -20.34
C ALA A 69 -19.06 3.14 -20.13
N GLU A 70 -19.54 4.33 -20.49
CA GLU A 70 -18.79 5.56 -20.26
C GLU A 70 -18.76 5.96 -18.78
N ARG A 71 -19.87 5.78 -18.04
CA ARG A 71 -19.90 5.97 -16.59
C ARG A 71 -18.93 5.02 -15.89
N ALA A 72 -18.94 3.73 -16.27
CA ALA A 72 -18.03 2.72 -15.75
C ALA A 72 -16.56 3.12 -15.97
N ARG A 73 -16.20 3.57 -17.18
CA ARG A 73 -14.85 4.07 -17.49
C ARG A 73 -14.43 5.26 -16.60
N ARG A 74 -15.31 6.24 -16.43
CA ARG A 74 -15.02 7.42 -15.60
C ARG A 74 -14.94 7.09 -14.12
N GLN A 75 -15.80 6.19 -13.63
CA GLN A 75 -15.75 5.68 -12.26
C GLN A 75 -14.43 4.94 -12.00
N ARG A 76 -13.94 4.12 -12.95
CA ARG A 76 -12.61 3.49 -12.83
C ARG A 76 -11.49 4.51 -12.77
N LEU A 77 -11.49 5.54 -13.61
CA LEU A 77 -10.51 6.63 -13.54
C LEU A 77 -10.55 7.34 -12.18
N TYR A 78 -11.74 7.62 -11.65
CA TYR A 78 -11.94 8.21 -10.33
C TYR A 78 -11.32 7.32 -9.24
N TRP A 79 -11.70 6.05 -9.20
CA TRP A 79 -11.21 5.10 -8.20
C TRP A 79 -9.71 4.87 -8.30
N GLN A 80 -9.16 4.87 -9.50
CA GLN A 80 -7.71 4.76 -9.68
C GLN A 80 -6.99 5.97 -9.09
N CYS A 81 -7.48 7.20 -9.32
CA CYS A 81 -6.90 8.38 -8.68
C CYS A 81 -7.06 8.34 -7.16
N PHE A 82 -8.20 7.86 -6.66
CA PHE A 82 -8.45 7.69 -5.23
C PHE A 82 -7.42 6.74 -4.59
N ILE A 83 -7.25 5.54 -5.16
CA ILE A 83 -6.30 4.52 -4.68
C ILE A 83 -4.87 5.08 -4.67
N HIS A 84 -4.46 5.70 -5.77
CA HIS A 84 -3.13 6.30 -5.88
C HIS A 84 -2.93 7.45 -4.90
N GLU A 85 -3.96 8.28 -4.64
CA GLU A 85 -3.89 9.36 -3.64
C GLU A 85 -3.69 8.80 -2.24
N ARG A 86 -4.41 7.74 -1.86
CA ARG A 86 -4.26 7.11 -0.54
C ARG A 86 -2.87 6.52 -0.34
N PHE A 87 -2.36 5.78 -1.33
CA PHE A 87 -1.00 5.26 -1.27
C PHE A 87 0.03 6.39 -1.13
N MET A 88 -0.03 7.41 -1.99
CA MET A 88 0.91 8.52 -1.94
C MET A 88 0.78 9.37 -0.68
N SER A 89 -0.42 9.48 -0.11
CA SER A 89 -0.64 10.22 1.14
C SER A 89 0.05 9.57 2.32
N ILE A 90 0.08 8.23 2.39
CA ILE A 90 0.85 7.52 3.39
C ILE A 90 2.35 7.71 3.19
N VAL A 91 2.83 7.49 1.97
CA VAL A 91 4.28 7.52 1.67
C VAL A 91 4.88 8.92 1.78
N ASN A 92 4.16 9.95 1.31
CA ASN A 92 4.66 11.32 1.24
C ASN A 92 4.16 12.21 2.39
N PHE A 93 3.43 11.64 3.36
CA PHE A 93 2.81 12.39 4.46
C PHE A 93 1.96 13.59 3.97
N SER A 94 1.19 13.38 2.91
CA SER A 94 0.38 14.43 2.27
C SER A 94 -1.11 14.27 2.55
N PRO A 95 -1.90 15.36 2.63
CA PRO A 95 -3.34 15.27 2.84
C PRO A 95 -4.07 14.70 1.61
N VAL A 96 -5.24 14.11 1.83
CA VAL A 96 -6.13 13.65 0.76
C VAL A 96 -7.12 14.74 0.35
N THR A 97 -7.51 14.76 -0.92
CA THR A 97 -8.45 15.74 -1.50
C THR A 97 -9.60 15.11 -2.27
N LEU A 98 -9.45 13.85 -2.68
CA LEU A 98 -10.50 13.13 -3.41
C LEU A 98 -11.32 12.27 -2.42
N PRO A 99 -12.60 12.56 -2.17
CA PRO A 99 -13.45 11.70 -1.35
C PRO A 99 -13.75 10.37 -2.07
N PRO A 100 -14.20 9.32 -1.36
CA PRO A 100 -14.64 8.10 -2.02
C PRO A 100 -15.83 8.39 -2.96
N HIS A 101 -15.88 7.69 -4.10
CA HIS A 101 -17.04 7.80 -4.99
C HIS A 101 -18.26 7.11 -4.33
N SER A 102 -19.46 7.64 -4.54
CA SER A 102 -20.70 7.10 -3.96
C SER A 102 -21.12 5.73 -4.53
N GLN A 103 -20.46 5.29 -5.61
CA GLN A 103 -20.79 4.07 -6.34
C GLN A 103 -19.49 3.37 -6.77
N TYR A 104 -19.48 2.05 -6.72
CA TYR A 104 -18.49 1.24 -7.42
C TYR A 104 -18.64 1.40 -8.94
N PRO A 105 -17.61 1.07 -9.73
CA PRO A 105 -17.74 1.06 -11.18
C PRO A 105 -18.92 0.20 -11.63
N GLU A 106 -19.77 0.76 -12.46
CA GLU A 106 -20.84 0.03 -13.14
C GLU A 106 -20.23 -1.07 -14.04
N GLU A 107 -21.06 -2.07 -14.38
CA GLU A 107 -20.65 -3.15 -15.27
C GLU A 107 -20.21 -2.63 -16.62
N ASP A 108 -19.10 -3.21 -17.10
CA ASP A 108 -18.52 -2.90 -18.39
C ASP A 108 -18.24 -4.20 -19.11
N THR A 109 -18.98 -4.46 -20.19
CA THR A 109 -18.90 -5.71 -20.96
C THR A 109 -17.53 -5.92 -21.60
N PHE A 110 -16.65 -4.91 -21.63
CA PHE A 110 -15.28 -5.03 -22.12
C PHE A 110 -14.29 -5.50 -21.04
N VAL A 111 -14.74 -5.67 -19.79
CA VAL A 111 -13.91 -6.09 -18.64
C VAL A 111 -14.42 -7.43 -18.12
N GLY A 112 -13.52 -8.39 -17.93
CA GLY A 112 -13.86 -9.70 -17.35
C GLY A 112 -14.41 -9.58 -15.92
N ALA A 113 -15.33 -10.48 -15.55
CA ALA A 113 -15.96 -10.46 -14.22
C ALA A 113 -14.94 -10.65 -13.08
N ASP A 114 -13.91 -11.46 -13.29
CA ASP A 114 -12.78 -11.68 -12.40
C ASP A 114 -11.95 -10.40 -12.18
N ILE A 115 -11.72 -9.63 -13.25
CA ILE A 115 -11.04 -8.33 -13.18
C ILE A 115 -11.90 -7.34 -12.39
N GLN A 116 -13.21 -7.29 -12.65
CA GLN A 116 -14.13 -6.40 -11.95
C GLN A 116 -14.25 -6.74 -10.46
N GLN A 117 -14.29 -8.03 -10.11
CA GLN A 117 -14.30 -8.49 -8.72
C GLN A 117 -13.02 -8.06 -8.01
N GLY A 118 -11.84 -8.34 -8.58
CA GLY A 118 -10.58 -7.92 -7.97
C GLY A 118 -10.45 -6.41 -7.84
N TRP A 119 -10.89 -5.65 -8.83
CA TRP A 119 -10.92 -4.18 -8.75
C TRP A 119 -11.81 -3.67 -7.62
N THR A 120 -12.97 -4.31 -7.40
CA THR A 120 -13.85 -4.00 -6.28
C THR A 120 -13.16 -4.26 -4.94
N GLN A 121 -12.41 -5.35 -4.82
CA GLN A 121 -11.63 -5.64 -3.60
C GLN A 121 -10.50 -4.64 -3.35
N VAL A 122 -9.85 -4.16 -4.41
CA VAL A 122 -8.83 -3.09 -4.28
C VAL A 122 -9.47 -1.81 -3.78
N ILE A 123 -10.62 -1.41 -4.34
CA ILE A 123 -11.36 -0.22 -3.87
C ILE A 123 -11.74 -0.38 -2.39
N LYS A 124 -12.39 -1.49 -2.02
CA LYS A 124 -12.78 -1.77 -0.62
C LYS A 124 -11.58 -1.67 0.32
N THR A 125 -10.45 -2.25 -0.07
CA THR A 125 -9.21 -2.22 0.72
C THR A 125 -8.71 -0.79 0.92
N PHE A 126 -8.59 0.01 -0.15
CA PHE A 126 -8.12 1.39 -0.03
C PHE A 126 -9.13 2.36 0.59
N CYS A 127 -10.41 2.03 0.63
CA CYS A 127 -11.41 2.77 1.41
C CYS A 127 -11.15 2.71 2.92
N MET A 128 -10.41 1.69 3.42
CA MET A 128 -10.01 1.62 4.82
C MET A 128 -9.04 2.75 5.21
N LEU A 129 -8.29 3.28 4.24
CA LEU A 129 -7.49 4.51 4.38
C LEU A 129 -8.38 5.74 4.19
N ASP A 130 -9.37 5.89 5.07
CA ASP A 130 -10.27 7.02 5.08
C ASP A 130 -9.57 8.32 5.50
N ALA A 131 -10.28 9.45 5.39
CA ALA A 131 -9.71 10.76 5.72
C ALA A 131 -9.24 10.84 7.18
N SER A 132 -9.93 10.17 8.11
CA SER A 132 -9.56 10.12 9.52
C SER A 132 -8.26 9.35 9.71
N PHE A 133 -8.14 8.16 9.11
CA PHE A 133 -6.90 7.37 9.12
C PHE A 133 -5.72 8.20 8.60
N ILE A 134 -5.87 8.82 7.42
CA ILE A 134 -4.80 9.62 6.83
C ILE A 134 -4.46 10.82 7.72
N SER A 135 -5.46 11.50 8.29
CA SER A 135 -5.23 12.66 9.16
C SER A 135 -4.44 12.30 10.43
N LEU A 136 -4.71 11.14 11.03
CA LEU A 136 -3.96 10.62 12.17
C LEU A 136 -2.54 10.21 11.73
N TRP A 137 -2.40 9.60 10.55
CA TRP A 137 -1.10 9.17 10.03
C TRP A 137 -0.13 10.32 9.79
N ILE A 138 -0.59 11.40 9.14
CA ILE A 138 0.24 12.55 8.74
C ILE A 138 0.28 13.68 9.77
N GLY A 139 -0.65 13.68 10.72
CA GLY A 139 -0.86 14.77 11.67
C GLY A 139 -0.64 14.35 13.12
N ASP A 140 -1.53 14.83 13.99
CA ASP A 140 -1.44 14.58 15.43
C ASP A 140 -1.95 13.17 15.77
N ARG A 141 -1.00 12.29 16.10
CA ARG A 141 -1.28 10.90 16.48
C ARG A 141 -1.83 10.75 17.89
N THR A 142 -1.86 11.80 18.72
CA THR A 142 -2.35 11.70 20.11
C THR A 142 -3.83 11.32 20.22
N GLN A 143 -4.58 11.46 19.12
CA GLN A 143 -5.98 11.06 19.02
C GLN A 143 -6.17 9.56 18.70
N VAL A 144 -5.09 8.82 18.41
CA VAL A 144 -5.15 7.37 18.20
C VAL A 144 -5.42 6.69 19.53
N THR A 145 -6.53 5.96 19.62
CA THR A 145 -6.90 5.18 20.82
C THR A 145 -6.77 3.68 20.56
N ALA A 146 -6.63 2.90 21.64
CA ALA A 146 -6.64 1.44 21.56
C ALA A 146 -7.91 0.90 20.88
N SER A 147 -9.08 1.44 21.25
CA SER A 147 -10.36 1.04 20.66
C SER A 147 -10.46 1.32 19.16
N TRP A 148 -9.89 2.44 18.70
CA TRP A 148 -9.86 2.78 17.28
C TRP A 148 -8.94 1.84 16.50
N VAL A 149 -7.75 1.52 17.05
CA VAL A 149 -6.82 0.56 16.44
C VAL A 149 -7.45 -0.83 16.35
N GLU A 150 -8.07 -1.31 17.44
CA GLU A 150 -8.76 -2.60 17.47
C GLU A 150 -9.91 -2.66 16.46
N GLN A 151 -10.70 -1.59 16.34
CA GLN A 151 -11.76 -1.51 15.35
C GLN A 151 -11.21 -1.61 13.93
N LYS A 152 -10.17 -0.83 13.60
CA LYS A 152 -9.55 -0.86 12.27
C LYS A 152 -8.90 -2.20 11.95
N HIS A 153 -8.33 -2.88 12.95
CA HIS A 153 -7.85 -4.25 12.78
C HIS A 153 -8.98 -5.23 12.46
N ARG A 154 -10.12 -5.13 13.16
CA ARG A 154 -11.30 -5.96 12.88
C ARG A 154 -11.86 -5.73 11.48
N GLU A 155 -11.83 -4.48 10.98
CA GLU A 155 -12.21 -4.18 9.59
C GLU A 155 -11.26 -4.85 8.56
N LEU A 156 -10.01 -5.11 8.93
CA LEU A 156 -9.01 -5.81 8.11
C LEU A 156 -9.02 -7.34 8.28
N ASP A 157 -9.66 -7.85 9.34
CA ASP A 157 -9.86 -9.27 9.66
C ASP A 157 -11.29 -9.69 9.27
N ASP A 158 -11.53 -9.76 7.97
CA ASP A 158 -12.84 -10.07 7.37
C ASP A 158 -12.79 -11.44 6.67
N GLU A 159 -13.48 -12.43 7.24
CA GLU A 159 -13.58 -13.79 6.70
C GLU A 159 -14.19 -13.82 5.30
N LEU A 160 -15.18 -12.96 5.02
CA LEU A 160 -15.81 -12.90 3.70
C LEU A 160 -14.80 -12.42 2.66
N TRP A 161 -13.95 -11.46 3.02
CA TRP A 161 -12.88 -11.01 2.14
C TRP A 161 -11.89 -12.12 1.80
N GLU A 162 -11.53 -12.98 2.77
CA GLU A 162 -10.60 -14.09 2.50
C GLU A 162 -11.18 -15.06 1.46
N VAL A 163 -12.47 -15.37 1.56
CA VAL A 163 -13.18 -16.20 0.57
C VAL A 163 -13.21 -15.50 -0.79
N GLU A 164 -13.60 -14.23 -0.85
CA GLU A 164 -13.68 -13.46 -2.09
C GLU A 164 -12.32 -13.33 -2.79
N VAL A 165 -11.23 -13.14 -2.02
CA VAL A 165 -9.88 -12.98 -2.55
C VAL A 165 -9.27 -14.31 -2.98
N SER A 166 -9.57 -15.42 -2.30
CA SER A 166 -9.08 -16.74 -2.68
C SER A 166 -9.50 -17.19 -4.09
N ALA A 167 -10.60 -16.64 -4.61
CA ALA A 167 -11.12 -16.90 -5.95
C ALA A 167 -10.45 -16.04 -7.05
N LEU A 168 -9.62 -15.06 -6.68
CA LEU A 168 -8.97 -14.16 -7.63
C LEU A 168 -7.67 -14.74 -8.19
N SER A 169 -7.13 -14.12 -9.25
CA SER A 169 -5.80 -14.48 -9.77
C SER A 169 -4.70 -14.26 -8.73
N GLU A 170 -3.59 -15.02 -8.82
CA GLU A 170 -2.43 -14.84 -7.93
C GLU A 170 -1.94 -13.38 -7.89
N LEU A 171 -2.02 -12.68 -9.02
CA LEU A 171 -1.66 -11.26 -9.14
C LEU A 171 -2.55 -10.37 -8.26
N GLN A 172 -3.86 -10.55 -8.35
CA GLN A 172 -4.81 -9.78 -7.53
C GLN A 172 -4.70 -10.15 -6.05
N GLN A 173 -4.49 -11.43 -5.74
CA GLN A 173 -4.25 -11.88 -4.37
C GLN A 173 -3.00 -11.23 -3.78
N ALA A 174 -1.89 -11.19 -4.53
CA ALA A 174 -0.64 -10.58 -4.08
C ALA A 174 -0.82 -9.09 -3.75
N ASP A 175 -1.46 -8.32 -4.64
CA ASP A 175 -1.75 -6.89 -4.38
C ASP A 175 -2.56 -6.69 -3.10
N LEU A 176 -3.62 -7.48 -2.94
CA LEU A 176 -4.59 -7.33 -1.86
C LEU A 176 -4.03 -7.78 -0.49
N VAL A 177 -3.42 -8.97 -0.43
CA VAL A 177 -2.86 -9.54 0.80
C VAL A 177 -1.70 -8.68 1.31
N ILE A 178 -0.76 -8.31 0.43
CA ILE A 178 0.38 -7.48 0.83
C ILE A 178 -0.08 -6.09 1.24
N THR A 179 -1.08 -5.52 0.54
CA THR A 179 -1.64 -4.21 0.91
C THR A 179 -2.32 -4.25 2.28
N ARG A 180 -3.08 -5.30 2.63
CA ARG A 180 -3.66 -5.43 3.98
C ARG A 180 -2.61 -5.64 5.07
N GLN A 181 -1.58 -6.44 4.80
CA GLN A 181 -0.44 -6.62 5.72
C GLN A 181 0.29 -5.29 5.98
N TRP A 182 0.46 -4.48 4.94
CA TRP A 182 0.99 -3.12 5.05
C TRP A 182 0.08 -2.22 5.91
N MET A 183 -1.24 -2.24 5.70
CA MET A 183 -2.16 -1.46 6.54
C MET A 183 -2.11 -1.85 8.03
N ARG A 184 -2.01 -3.15 8.34
CA ARG A 184 -1.81 -3.64 9.72
C ARG A 184 -0.50 -3.14 10.31
N THR A 185 0.55 -3.05 9.50
CA THR A 185 1.85 -2.47 9.91
C THR A 185 1.70 -0.98 10.25
N LEU A 186 1.00 -0.21 9.42
CA LEU A 186 0.74 1.22 9.69
C LEU A 186 -0.07 1.43 10.98
N LEU A 187 -1.11 0.62 11.21
CA LEU A 187 -1.91 0.66 12.44
C LEU A 187 -1.05 0.39 13.67
N TRP A 188 -0.19 -0.63 13.60
CA TRP A 188 0.73 -0.95 14.67
C TRP A 188 1.71 0.17 14.95
N GLN A 189 2.27 0.81 13.93
CA GLN A 189 3.18 1.95 14.10
C GLN A 189 2.47 3.14 14.79
N MET A 190 1.20 3.41 14.45
CA MET A 190 0.40 4.42 15.13
C MET A 190 0.10 4.05 16.59
N ALA A 191 -0.15 2.78 16.88
CA ALA A 191 -0.33 2.29 18.24
C ALA A 191 0.97 2.39 19.05
N MET A 192 2.11 2.04 18.43
CA MET A 192 3.44 2.13 19.04
C MET A 192 3.79 3.57 19.39
N SER A 193 3.56 4.53 18.47
CA SER A 193 3.87 5.95 18.72
C SER A 193 3.07 6.56 19.87
N ASN A 194 1.97 5.93 20.27
CA ASN A 194 1.13 6.34 21.39
C ASN A 194 1.27 5.42 22.61
N CYS A 195 2.28 4.54 22.64
CA CYS A 195 2.53 3.60 23.73
C CYS A 195 1.32 2.73 24.09
N LEU A 196 0.50 2.36 23.10
CA LEU A 196 -0.70 1.55 23.30
C LEU A 196 -0.43 0.04 23.30
N LEU A 197 0.80 -0.36 22.94
CA LEU A 197 1.19 -1.75 22.78
C LEU A 197 1.64 -2.38 24.10
N SER A 198 1.38 -3.68 24.25
CA SER A 198 1.81 -4.45 25.42
C SER A 198 2.19 -5.88 25.04
N SER A 199 3.15 -6.46 25.77
CA SER A 199 3.48 -7.90 25.67
C SER A 199 2.39 -8.81 26.23
N HIS A 200 1.45 -8.25 27.01
CA HIS A 200 0.32 -8.96 27.61
C HIS A 200 -1.01 -8.32 27.19
N ALA A 201 -1.08 -7.80 25.97
CA ALA A 201 -2.31 -7.23 25.44
C ALA A 201 -3.43 -8.29 25.38
N SER A 202 -4.64 -7.92 25.78
CA SER A 202 -5.81 -8.81 25.65
C SER A 202 -6.27 -8.96 24.21
N CYS A 203 -5.92 -7.99 23.35
CA CYS A 203 -6.21 -8.03 21.92
C CYS A 203 -4.93 -8.27 21.11
N PRO A 204 -4.91 -9.25 20.19
CA PRO A 204 -3.75 -9.51 19.33
C PRO A 204 -3.32 -8.31 18.47
N SER A 205 -4.21 -7.35 18.19
CA SER A 205 -3.88 -6.15 17.42
C SER A 205 -2.98 -5.15 18.16
N LEU A 206 -2.94 -5.22 19.49
CA LEU A 206 -2.15 -4.33 20.36
C LEU A 206 -0.93 -5.03 20.96
N GLU A 207 -0.58 -6.21 20.47
CA GLU A 207 0.63 -6.92 20.90
C GLU A 207 1.89 -6.27 20.31
N LEU A 208 2.93 -6.15 21.16
CA LEU A 208 4.23 -5.65 20.72
C LEU A 208 4.86 -6.53 19.62
N GLU A 209 4.62 -7.85 19.67
CA GLU A 209 5.18 -8.82 18.74
C GLU A 209 4.32 -9.05 17.48
N MET A 210 3.22 -8.31 17.31
CA MET A 210 2.31 -8.47 16.18
C MET A 210 3.02 -8.45 14.80
N PRO A 211 4.00 -7.55 14.53
CA PRO A 211 4.73 -7.56 13.26
C PRO A 211 5.49 -8.86 12.99
N LEU A 212 5.94 -9.59 14.03
CA LEU A 212 6.59 -10.89 13.86
C LEU A 212 5.59 -11.94 13.38
N ARG A 213 4.35 -11.93 13.87
CA ARG A 213 3.27 -12.80 13.37
C ARG A 213 2.92 -12.46 11.92
N LEU A 214 2.85 -11.17 11.58
CA LEU A 214 2.66 -10.72 10.19
C LEU A 214 3.78 -11.19 9.27
N SER A 215 5.03 -11.15 9.75
CA SER A 215 6.20 -11.65 9.01
C SER A 215 6.03 -13.10 8.59
N SER A 216 5.68 -13.98 9.55
CA SER A 216 5.50 -15.39 9.27
C SER A 216 4.30 -15.68 8.36
N GLN A 217 3.19 -14.95 8.53
CA GLN A 217 2.04 -15.03 7.62
C GLN A 217 2.40 -14.60 6.20
N LEU A 218 3.13 -13.49 6.06
CA LEU A 218 3.58 -12.96 4.79
C LEU A 218 4.51 -13.95 4.09
N ARG A 219 5.48 -14.55 4.81
CA ARG A 219 6.33 -15.61 4.26
C ARG A 219 5.51 -16.82 3.77
N GLN A 220 4.55 -17.30 4.56
CA GLN A 220 3.68 -18.41 4.16
C GLN A 220 2.85 -18.09 2.91
N PHE A 221 2.46 -16.84 2.71
CA PHE A 221 1.79 -16.39 1.50
C PHE A 221 2.76 -16.29 0.32
N LEU A 222 3.91 -15.63 0.50
CA LEU A 222 4.89 -15.39 -0.56
C LEU A 222 5.51 -16.69 -1.10
N THR A 223 5.63 -17.73 -0.27
CA THR A 223 6.09 -19.06 -0.71
C THR A 223 5.09 -19.80 -1.59
N LYS A 224 3.82 -19.37 -1.64
CA LYS A 224 2.75 -19.98 -2.45
C LYS A 224 2.54 -19.30 -3.80
N ILE A 225 3.11 -18.12 -4.02
CA ILE A 225 2.93 -17.35 -5.26
C ILE A 225 4.23 -17.32 -6.07
N SER A 226 4.12 -17.11 -7.39
CA SER A 226 5.32 -17.00 -8.22
C SER A 226 6.11 -15.70 -7.91
N GLU A 227 7.44 -15.76 -7.97
CA GLU A 227 8.28 -14.56 -7.85
C GLU A 227 7.99 -13.52 -8.96
N ASN A 228 7.52 -13.98 -10.12
CA ASN A 228 7.16 -13.09 -11.21
C ASN A 228 5.91 -12.27 -10.88
N THR A 229 4.99 -12.83 -10.08
CA THR A 229 3.78 -12.15 -9.61
C THR A 229 4.14 -10.87 -8.84
N ILE A 230 5.13 -10.91 -7.96
CA ILE A 230 5.58 -9.74 -7.20
C ILE A 230 6.25 -8.71 -8.13
N ARG A 231 7.07 -9.19 -9.08
CA ARG A 231 7.86 -8.33 -9.97
C ARG A 231 7.02 -7.42 -10.87
N VAL A 232 5.86 -7.89 -11.31
CA VAL A 232 5.00 -7.13 -12.23
C VAL A 232 4.22 -5.99 -11.57
N HIS A 233 4.07 -5.97 -10.24
CA HIS A 233 3.35 -4.88 -9.54
C HIS A 233 4.14 -3.57 -9.43
N GLY A 234 5.44 -3.59 -9.75
CA GLY A 234 6.27 -2.40 -9.77
C GLY A 234 6.62 -1.83 -8.38
N SER A 235 6.99 -0.56 -8.33
CA SER A 235 7.61 0.07 -7.15
C SER A 235 6.70 0.25 -5.94
N SER A 236 5.37 0.32 -6.15
CA SER A 236 4.42 0.50 -5.05
C SER A 236 4.36 -0.73 -4.15
N MET A 237 4.38 -1.93 -4.74
CA MET A 237 4.43 -3.20 -3.99
C MET A 237 5.69 -3.27 -3.13
N ILE A 238 6.82 -2.92 -3.72
CA ILE A 238 8.11 -2.95 -3.04
C ILE A 238 8.18 -1.95 -1.90
N SER A 239 7.59 -0.77 -2.07
CA SER A 239 7.49 0.23 -1.00
C SER A 239 6.70 -0.32 0.20
N LYS A 240 5.60 -1.06 -0.05
CA LYS A 240 4.82 -1.70 1.02
C LYS A 240 5.62 -2.79 1.73
N LEU A 241 6.29 -3.67 0.97
CA LEU A 241 7.11 -4.75 1.53
C LEU A 241 8.30 -4.20 2.33
N LEU A 242 8.98 -3.16 1.83
CA LEU A 242 10.04 -2.48 2.56
C LEU A 242 9.56 -1.99 3.93
N GLU A 243 8.40 -1.32 3.98
CA GLU A 243 7.84 -0.80 5.23
C GLU A 243 7.56 -1.93 6.24
N ILE A 244 7.00 -3.04 5.76
CA ILE A 244 6.74 -4.25 6.57
C ILE A 244 8.05 -4.80 7.14
N VAL A 245 9.05 -5.06 6.29
CA VAL A 245 10.34 -5.65 6.71
C VAL A 245 11.11 -4.72 7.63
N ASN A 246 11.09 -3.43 7.35
CA ASN A 246 11.70 -2.39 8.17
C ASN A 246 11.12 -2.37 9.59
N THR A 247 9.81 -2.56 9.71
CA THR A 247 9.10 -2.65 11.00
C THR A 247 9.42 -3.95 11.73
N ILE A 248 9.44 -5.08 11.02
CA ILE A 248 9.82 -6.38 11.59
C ILE A 248 11.24 -6.32 12.16
N ALA A 249 12.18 -5.73 11.41
CA ALA A 249 13.56 -5.54 11.86
C ALA A 249 13.64 -4.69 13.14
N ASP A 250 12.84 -3.62 13.27
CA ASP A 250 12.76 -2.85 14.51
C ASP A 250 12.32 -3.71 15.70
N VAL A 251 11.28 -4.52 15.52
CA VAL A 251 10.79 -5.40 16.58
C VAL A 251 11.85 -6.43 16.98
N VAL A 252 12.54 -7.05 16.02
CA VAL A 252 13.64 -8.00 16.31
C VAL A 252 14.80 -7.35 17.05
N ILE A 253 15.15 -6.09 16.73
CA ILE A 253 16.23 -5.37 17.41
C ILE A 253 15.87 -5.03 18.86
N HIS A 254 14.60 -4.69 19.12
CA HIS A 254 14.21 -4.07 20.40
C HIS A 254 13.46 -4.99 21.37
N VAL A 255 12.83 -6.09 20.93
CA VAL A 255 12.07 -6.96 21.83
C VAL A 255 13.01 -7.87 22.64
N PRO A 256 13.07 -7.77 24.00
CA PRO A 256 14.19 -8.35 24.77
C PRO A 256 14.05 -9.82 25.22
N GLN A 257 13.06 -10.60 24.79
CA GLN A 257 12.82 -11.94 25.34
C GLN A 257 12.35 -12.94 24.29
N ALA A 258 13.29 -13.73 23.78
CA ALA A 258 13.01 -14.87 22.93
C ALA A 258 14.03 -15.97 23.18
N THR A 259 13.61 -17.21 23.02
CA THR A 259 14.52 -18.35 22.93
C THR A 259 15.45 -18.20 21.72
N ARG A 260 16.54 -18.99 21.71
CA ARG A 260 17.47 -18.98 20.57
C ARG A 260 16.74 -19.41 19.30
N GLU A 261 15.84 -20.38 19.41
CA GLU A 261 15.03 -20.94 18.34
C GLU A 261 14.07 -19.89 17.76
N GLU A 262 13.35 -19.17 18.63
CA GLU A 262 12.46 -18.07 18.21
C GLU A 262 13.24 -16.93 17.54
N THR A 263 14.38 -16.53 18.12
CA THR A 263 15.24 -15.50 17.53
C THR A 263 15.76 -15.93 16.15
N THR A 264 16.15 -17.20 16.02
CA THR A 264 16.59 -17.78 14.74
C THR A 264 15.47 -17.72 13.71
N SER A 265 14.27 -18.15 14.07
CA SER A 265 13.09 -18.11 13.19
C SER A 265 12.74 -16.68 12.74
N ARG A 266 12.74 -15.72 13.68
CA ARG A 266 12.46 -14.30 13.40
C ARG A 266 13.47 -13.70 12.43
N ILE A 267 14.76 -14.02 12.58
CA ILE A 267 15.82 -13.55 11.68
C ILE A 267 15.76 -14.27 10.32
N ASP A 268 15.44 -15.56 10.30
CA ASP A 268 15.25 -16.33 9.07
C ASP A 268 14.11 -15.76 8.20
N ASP A 269 13.02 -15.31 8.82
CA ASP A 269 11.96 -14.59 8.11
C ASP A 269 12.47 -13.28 7.50
N ILE A 270 13.30 -12.51 8.21
CA ILE A 270 13.91 -11.29 7.64
C ILE A 270 14.83 -11.64 6.47
N VAL A 271 15.64 -12.70 6.60
CA VAL A 271 16.52 -13.18 5.53
C VAL A 271 15.72 -13.61 4.31
N PHE A 272 14.58 -14.29 4.48
CA PHE A 272 13.68 -14.59 3.38
C PHE A 272 13.18 -13.31 2.71
N MET A 273 12.66 -12.37 3.50
CA MET A 273 12.10 -11.12 2.98
C MET A 273 13.14 -10.24 2.29
N GLN A 274 14.40 -10.24 2.73
CA GLN A 274 15.48 -9.55 2.04
C GLN A 274 15.66 -10.09 0.61
N GLY A 275 15.55 -11.41 0.44
CA GLY A 275 15.68 -12.08 -0.85
C GLY A 275 14.55 -11.71 -1.80
N VAL A 276 13.38 -11.37 -1.25
CA VAL A 276 12.25 -10.84 -2.01
C VAL A 276 12.49 -9.38 -2.38
N VAL A 277 12.94 -8.53 -1.46
CA VAL A 277 12.91 -7.07 -1.63
C VAL A 277 14.17 -6.52 -2.31
N LEU A 278 15.37 -7.00 -1.96
CA LEU A 278 16.64 -6.44 -2.43
C LEU A 278 16.93 -6.60 -3.94
N PRO A 279 16.43 -7.63 -4.66
CA PRO A 279 16.65 -7.74 -6.10
C PRO A 279 16.00 -6.64 -6.94
N PHE A 280 15.15 -5.79 -6.35
CA PHE A 280 14.45 -4.74 -7.08
C PHE A 280 15.34 -3.51 -7.30
N ASN A 281 15.57 -3.14 -8.56
CA ASN A 281 16.47 -2.05 -8.94
C ASN A 281 15.94 -0.64 -8.59
N ASN A 282 14.61 -0.49 -8.41
CA ASN A 282 13.96 0.81 -8.18
C ASN A 282 13.66 1.07 -6.70
N LEU A 283 14.40 0.45 -5.79
CA LEU A 283 14.33 0.75 -4.36
C LEU A 283 14.76 2.19 -4.12
N GLN A 284 13.98 2.94 -3.33
CA GLN A 284 14.44 4.23 -2.82
C GLN A 284 15.73 4.00 -2.04
N VAL A 285 16.80 4.71 -2.43
CA VAL A 285 18.16 4.54 -1.86
C VAL A 285 18.12 4.67 -0.33
N MET A 286 17.44 5.70 0.18
CA MET A 286 17.32 5.94 1.62
C MET A 286 16.66 4.78 2.37
N SER A 287 15.54 4.26 1.87
CA SER A 287 14.84 3.13 2.52
C SER A 287 15.69 1.86 2.51
N LYS A 288 16.48 1.66 1.45
CA LYS A 288 17.43 0.55 1.36
C LYS A 288 18.56 0.71 2.39
N ASP A 289 19.14 1.91 2.50
CA ASP A 289 20.24 2.17 3.44
C ASP A 289 19.80 1.98 4.90
N ILE A 290 18.61 2.50 5.26
CA ILE A 290 18.02 2.29 6.60
C ILE A 290 17.86 0.80 6.90
N LEU A 291 17.37 0.03 5.92
CA LEU A 291 17.19 -1.40 6.10
C LEU A 291 18.53 -2.15 6.25
N LEU A 292 19.54 -1.78 5.47
CA LEU A 292 20.89 -2.34 5.59
C LEU A 292 21.56 -1.99 6.93
N ASP A 293 21.34 -0.78 7.46
CA ASP A 293 21.78 -0.42 8.80
C ASP A 293 21.16 -1.29 9.87
N LYS A 294 19.85 -1.56 9.77
CA LYS A 294 19.15 -2.50 10.68
C LYS A 294 19.70 -3.91 10.56
N PHE A 295 20.01 -4.37 9.35
CA PHE A 295 20.63 -5.67 9.15
C PHE A 295 22.01 -5.77 9.81
N ARG A 296 22.84 -4.72 9.71
CA ARG A 296 24.12 -4.61 10.44
C ARG A 296 23.91 -4.69 11.95
N LEU A 297 22.89 -4.00 12.49
CA LEU A 297 22.54 -4.05 13.91
C LEU A 297 22.12 -5.44 14.36
N ILE A 298 21.26 -6.13 13.59
CA ILE A 298 20.84 -7.51 13.88
C ILE A 298 22.05 -8.44 13.90
N ARG A 299 22.95 -8.35 12.92
CA ARG A 299 24.19 -9.12 12.87
C ARG A 299 25.08 -8.89 14.10
N GLY A 300 25.25 -7.64 14.50
CA GLY A 300 26.05 -7.28 15.68
C GLY A 300 25.42 -7.73 17.00
N ARG A 301 24.10 -7.69 17.11
CA ARG A 301 23.35 -8.09 18.32
C ARG A 301 23.26 -9.61 18.48
N PHE A 302 23.17 -10.36 17.39
CA PHE A 302 22.96 -11.80 17.39
C PHE A 302 24.09 -12.57 16.68
N PRO A 303 25.38 -12.41 17.09
CA PRO A 303 26.51 -13.02 16.38
C PRO A 303 26.54 -14.55 16.46
N HIS A 304 25.78 -15.14 17.40
CA HIS A 304 25.67 -16.58 17.63
C HIS A 304 24.49 -17.24 16.88
N ILE A 305 23.72 -16.45 16.14
CA ILE A 305 22.63 -16.92 15.28
C ILE A 305 23.16 -16.97 13.84
N GLU A 306 23.45 -18.17 13.34
CA GLU A 306 24.13 -18.36 12.04
C GLU A 306 23.39 -17.69 10.88
N VAL A 307 22.06 -17.81 10.84
CA VAL A 307 21.23 -17.21 9.78
C VAL A 307 21.34 -15.69 9.72
N ALA A 308 21.66 -15.02 10.84
CA ALA A 308 21.88 -13.57 10.84
C ALA A 308 23.03 -13.17 9.91
N MET A 309 24.03 -14.03 9.71
CA MET A 309 25.17 -13.74 8.84
C MET A 309 24.82 -13.72 7.35
N GLN A 310 23.62 -14.19 6.98
CA GLN A 310 23.10 -14.11 5.61
C GLN A 310 22.45 -12.75 5.30
N LEU A 311 22.27 -11.88 6.30
CA LEU A 311 21.74 -10.54 6.08
C LEU A 311 22.74 -9.67 5.30
N ALA A 312 22.24 -8.98 4.29
CA ALA A 312 23.00 -8.06 3.46
C ALA A 312 23.55 -6.88 4.30
N VAL A 313 24.70 -6.37 3.86
CA VAL A 313 25.53 -5.42 4.60
C VAL A 313 26.07 -4.38 3.65
#